data_AF-A0A7W0WBE2-F1
#
_entry.id   AF-A0A7W0WBE2-F1
#
_cell.length_a   1.000
_cell.length_b   1.000
_cell.length_c   1.000
_cell.angle_alpha   90.00
_cell.angle_beta   90.00
_cell.angle_gamma   90.00
#
_symmetry.space_group_name_H-M   'P 1'
#
loop_
_entity.id
_entity.type
_entity.pdbx_description
1 polymer ?
#
loop_
_entity_poly.entity_id
_entity_poly.type
_entity_poly.pdbx_seq_one_letter_code
_entity_poly.pdbx_strand_id
1 'polypeptide(L)'
;AVATLGALTIDLLSYESFLLMLGSFFVPLFGVLLADWLVAGRHYGEADIFAGPATRWGMLGAWIAGFALYQWLHPVGPSWWTDALGEGPGYGIGATLPSFVLSFTLALAIAALGQRRI
;
A
#
# COMPACT_ATOMS: atom_id res chain seq x y z
N ALA A 1 2.91 -13.17 -35.19
CA ALA A 1 2.11 -14.40 -35.12
C ALA A 1 2.23 -15.08 -33.75
N VAL A 2 3.41 -15.57 -33.34
CA VAL A 2 3.61 -16.23 -32.02
C VAL A 2 3.32 -15.30 -30.84
N ALA A 3 3.75 -14.03 -30.90
CA ALA A 3 3.42 -13.04 -29.89
C ALA A 3 1.90 -12.73 -29.82
N THR A 4 1.22 -12.74 -30.97
CA THR A 4 -0.24 -12.52 -31.07
C THR A 4 -1.03 -13.71 -30.51
N LEU A 5 -0.58 -14.93 -30.80
CA LEU A 5 -1.13 -16.17 -30.21
C LEU A 5 -0.89 -16.22 -28.70
N GLY A 6 0.31 -15.87 -28.24
CA GLY A 6 0.64 -15.76 -26.82
C GLY A 6 -0.24 -14.75 -26.07
N ALA A 7 -0.51 -13.59 -26.68
CA ALA A 7 -1.41 -12.57 -26.13
C ALA A 7 -2.89 -12.99 -26.11
N LEU A 8 -3.30 -13.97 -26.93
CA LEU A 8 -4.64 -14.55 -26.94
C LEU A 8 -4.79 -15.69 -25.92
N THR A 9 -3.69 -16.35 -25.54
CA THR A 9 -3.67 -17.45 -24.57
C THR A 9 -3.35 -17.01 -23.15
N ILE A 10 -2.61 -15.89 -23.00
CA ILE A 10 -2.40 -15.25 -21.71
C ILE A 10 -3.61 -14.37 -21.48
N ASP A 11 -4.35 -14.64 -20.42
CA ASP A 11 -5.42 -13.76 -19.97
C ASP A 11 -4.79 -12.48 -19.37
N LEU A 12 -4.53 -11.49 -20.24
CA LEU A 12 -3.93 -10.21 -19.85
C LEU A 12 -4.75 -9.52 -18.76
N LEU A 13 -6.08 -9.68 -18.77
CA LEU A 13 -6.98 -9.12 -17.75
C LEU A 13 -6.76 -9.77 -16.38
N SER A 14 -6.56 -11.09 -16.35
CA SER A 14 -6.17 -11.79 -15.12
C SER A 14 -4.80 -11.33 -14.61
N TYR A 15 -3.83 -11.09 -15.50
CA TYR A 15 -2.51 -10.61 -15.12
C TYR A 15 -2.54 -9.16 -14.61
N GLU A 16 -3.29 -8.28 -15.28
CA GLU A 16 -3.50 -6.89 -14.85
C GLU A 16 -4.15 -6.83 -13.47
N SER A 17 -5.23 -7.57 -13.27
CA SER A 17 -5.93 -7.66 -11.98
C SER A 17 -4.99 -8.14 -10.86
N PHE A 18 -4.14 -9.13 -11.17
CA PHE A 18 -3.11 -9.60 -10.26
C PHE A 18 -2.09 -8.49 -9.92
N LEU A 19 -1.59 -7.76 -10.92
CA LEU A 19 -0.64 -6.66 -10.73
C LEU A 19 -1.23 -5.51 -9.92
N LEU A 20 -2.50 -5.17 -10.14
CA LEU A 20 -3.20 -4.15 -9.38
C LEU A 20 -3.42 -4.59 -7.93
N MET A 21 -3.78 -5.85 -7.72
CA MET A 21 -3.89 -6.41 -6.37
C MET A 21 -2.52 -6.38 -5.68
N LEU A 22 -1.45 -6.81 -6.37
CA LEU A 22 -0.08 -6.72 -5.88
C LEU A 22 0.27 -5.27 -5.51
N GLY A 23 0.00 -4.32 -6.41
CA GLY A 23 0.20 -2.89 -6.21
C GLY A 23 -0.54 -2.36 -4.98
N SER A 24 -1.79 -2.78 -4.78
CA SER A 24 -2.59 -2.37 -3.61
C SER A 24 -1.97 -2.77 -2.28
N PHE A 25 -1.21 -3.88 -2.22
CA PHE A 25 -0.51 -4.31 -1.02
C PHE A 25 0.84 -3.58 -0.84
N PHE A 26 1.68 -3.57 -1.88
CA PHE A 26 3.08 -3.13 -1.75
C PHE A 26 3.26 -1.62 -1.78
N VAL A 27 2.46 -0.89 -2.55
CA VAL A 27 2.56 0.57 -2.67
C VAL A 27 2.33 1.26 -1.32
N PRO A 28 1.23 0.98 -0.59
CA PRO A 28 1.05 1.59 0.72
C PRO A 28 2.08 1.09 1.74
N LEU A 29 2.50 -0.18 1.65
CA LEU A 29 3.52 -0.74 2.54
C LEU A 29 4.86 -0.02 2.38
N PHE A 30 5.25 0.26 1.14
CA PHE A 30 6.42 1.08 0.83
C PHE A 30 6.29 2.49 1.43
N GLY A 31 5.13 3.12 1.34
CA GLY A 31 4.87 4.41 1.99
C GLY A 31 5.09 4.38 3.51
N VAL A 32 4.61 3.34 4.18
CA VAL A 32 4.84 3.16 5.63
C VAL A 32 6.32 2.97 5.96
N LEU A 33 7.02 2.10 5.22
CA LEU A 33 8.44 1.81 5.45
C LEU A 33 9.34 3.04 5.16
N LEU A 34 9.01 3.78 4.12
CA LEU A 34 9.71 5.01 3.77
C LEU A 34 9.55 6.07 4.87
N ALA A 35 8.34 6.22 5.40
CA ALA A 35 8.08 7.14 6.50
C ALA A 35 8.87 6.76 7.76
N ASP A 36 8.89 5.47 8.12
CA ASP A 36 9.68 4.97 9.25
C ASP A 36 11.16 5.27 9.08
N TRP A 37 11.71 4.93 7.92
CA TRP A 37 13.12 5.11 7.60
C TRP A 37 13.54 6.58 7.64
N LEU A 38 12.69 7.48 7.15
CA LEU A 38 12.96 8.93 7.22
C LEU A 38 13.01 9.43 8.67
N VAL A 39 12.11 8.96 9.53
CA VAL A 39 12.07 9.34 10.95
C VAL A 39 13.23 8.71 11.73
N ALA A 40 13.67 7.51 11.36
CA ALA A 40 14.87 6.87 11.90
C ALA A 40 16.19 7.56 11.48
N GLY A 41 16.14 8.71 10.80
CA GLY A 41 17.33 9.43 10.37
C GLY A 41 17.98 8.85 9.11
N ARG A 42 17.20 8.16 8.27
CA ARG A 42 17.65 7.54 7.01
C ARG A 42 18.69 6.43 7.19
N HIS A 43 18.71 5.83 8.37
CA HIS A 43 19.60 4.74 8.71
C HIS A 43 18.88 3.80 9.70
N TYR A 44 19.30 2.54 9.71
CA TYR A 44 18.88 1.57 10.72
C TYR A 44 20.12 0.98 11.37
N GLY A 45 20.21 1.05 12.69
CA GLY A 45 21.21 0.34 13.49
C GLY A 45 20.70 -1.02 13.96
N GLU A 46 21.57 -1.81 14.58
CA GLU A 46 21.18 -3.09 15.21
C GLU A 46 20.06 -2.90 16.23
N ALA A 47 20.12 -1.85 17.05
CA ALA A 47 19.10 -1.59 18.06
C ALA A 47 17.70 -1.33 17.44
N ASP A 48 17.63 -0.69 16.27
CA ASP A 48 16.34 -0.41 15.60
C ASP A 48 15.67 -1.69 15.10
N ILE A 49 16.47 -2.71 14.77
CA ILE A 49 16.02 -4.00 14.25
C ILE A 49 15.73 -4.97 15.40
N PHE A 50 16.62 -5.04 16.39
CA PHE A 50 16.58 -6.07 17.45
C PHE A 50 15.92 -5.60 18.75
N ALA A 51 15.85 -4.29 19.02
CA ALA A 51 15.21 -3.75 20.22
C ALA A 51 13.85 -3.08 19.94
N GLY A 52 13.37 -3.16 18.70
CA GLY A 52 12.06 -2.64 18.31
C GLY A 52 10.88 -3.43 18.92
N PRO A 53 9.71 -2.81 19.07
CA PRO A 53 8.50 -3.52 19.52
C PRO A 53 8.10 -4.61 18.53
N ALA A 54 7.62 -5.74 19.05
CA ALA A 54 7.21 -6.90 18.24
C ALA A 54 6.10 -6.58 17.22
N THR A 55 5.25 -5.57 17.49
CA THR A 55 4.20 -5.15 16.56
C THR A 55 3.99 -3.65 16.63
N ARG A 56 4.04 -2.99 15.47
CA ARG A 56 3.78 -1.54 15.31
C ARG A 56 2.36 -1.31 14.81
N TRP A 57 1.37 -1.44 15.69
CA TRP A 57 -0.06 -1.35 15.34
C TRP A 57 -0.45 -0.07 14.59
N GLY A 58 0.15 1.07 14.93
CA GLY A 58 -0.09 2.33 14.20
C GLY A 58 0.36 2.25 12.75
N MET A 59 1.51 1.62 12.48
CA MET A 59 2.03 1.44 11.11
C MET A 59 1.18 0.47 10.31
N LEU A 60 0.69 -0.60 10.95
CA LEU A 60 -0.30 -1.50 10.35
C LEU A 60 -1.59 -0.76 10.01
N GLY A 61 -2.07 0.11 10.89
CA GLY A 61 -3.25 0.96 10.63
C GLY A 61 -3.06 1.90 9.44
N ALA A 62 -1.89 2.56 9.34
CA ALA A 62 -1.56 3.41 8.19
C ALA A 62 -1.49 2.64 6.87
N TRP A 63 -0.96 1.41 6.90
CA TRP A 63 -0.94 0.52 5.75
C TRP A 63 -2.36 0.09 5.34
N ILE A 64 -3.19 -0.36 6.30
CA ILE A 64 -4.59 -0.75 6.04
C ILE A 64 -5.38 0.39 5.42
N ALA A 65 -5.18 1.63 5.91
CA ALA A 65 -5.84 2.80 5.35
C ALA A 65 -5.45 3.05 3.88
N GLY A 66 -4.15 2.95 3.55
CA GLY A 66 -3.67 3.05 2.17
C GLY A 66 -4.18 1.93 1.27
N PHE A 67 -4.21 0.69 1.76
CA PHE A 67 -4.77 -0.46 1.06
C PHE A 67 -6.27 -0.29 0.77
N ALA A 68 -7.04 0.11 1.79
CA ALA A 68 -8.47 0.36 1.64
C ALA A 68 -8.75 1.49 0.64
N LEU A 69 -7.97 2.58 0.67
CA LEU A 69 -8.08 3.65 -0.33
C LEU A 69 -7.76 3.16 -1.74
N TYR A 70 -6.73 2.32 -1.90
CA TYR A 70 -6.40 1.73 -3.20
C TYR A 70 -7.58 0.91 -3.74
N GLN A 71 -8.10 0.01 -2.90
CA GLN A 71 -9.20 -0.89 -3.25
C GLN A 71 -10.52 -0.14 -3.48
N TRP A 72 -10.72 0.99 -2.82
CA TRP A 72 -11.87 1.86 -3.07
C TRP A 72 -11.78 2.56 -4.43
N LEU A 73 -10.58 3.02 -4.82
CA LEU A 73 -10.34 3.68 -6.11
C LEU A 73 -10.25 2.70 -7.29
N HIS A 74 -9.78 1.49 -7.05
CA HIS A 74 -9.65 0.44 -8.05
C HIS A 74 -9.99 -0.92 -7.43
N PRO A 75 -11.29 -1.27 -7.34
CA PRO A 75 -11.73 -2.50 -6.68
C PRO A 75 -11.21 -3.72 -7.42
N VAL A 76 -10.28 -4.45 -6.81
CA VAL A 76 -9.70 -5.67 -7.36
C VAL A 76 -9.75 -6.74 -6.29
N GLY A 77 -10.82 -7.54 -6.31
CA GLY A 77 -11.09 -8.55 -5.31
C GLY A 77 -12.42 -9.27 -5.52
N PRO A 78 -12.80 -10.18 -4.60
CA PRO A 78 -14.09 -10.84 -4.62
C PRO A 78 -15.26 -9.84 -4.59
N SER A 79 -16.37 -10.15 -5.24
CA SER A 79 -17.53 -9.24 -5.33
C SER A 79 -18.03 -8.75 -3.97
N TRP A 80 -18.09 -9.62 -2.96
CA TRP A 80 -18.51 -9.24 -1.61
C TRP A 80 -17.65 -8.13 -0.97
N TRP A 81 -16.37 -8.03 -1.34
CA TRP A 81 -15.44 -7.03 -0.83
C TRP A 81 -15.58 -5.71 -1.58
N THR A 82 -15.67 -5.78 -2.91
CA THR A 82 -15.83 -4.60 -3.76
C THR A 82 -17.19 -3.94 -3.54
N ASP A 83 -18.24 -4.74 -3.32
CA ASP A 83 -19.59 -4.25 -3.01
C ASP A 83 -19.62 -3.51 -1.66
N ALA A 84 -18.83 -3.97 -0.67
CA ALA A 84 -18.74 -3.34 0.64
C ALA A 84 -17.97 -2.00 0.61
N LEU A 85 -16.96 -1.87 -0.25
CA LEU A 85 -16.19 -0.64 -0.43
C LEU A 85 -16.95 0.41 -1.26
N GLY A 86 -17.76 -0.05 -2.22
CA GLY A 86 -18.42 0.81 -3.20
C GLY A 86 -17.46 1.38 -4.24
N GLU A 87 -18.00 2.15 -5.18
CA GLU A 87 -17.21 2.78 -6.24
C GLU A 87 -16.61 4.10 -5.76
N GLY A 88 -15.29 4.20 -5.84
CA GLY A 88 -14.55 5.44 -5.63
C GLY A 88 -14.70 6.42 -6.80
N PRO A 89 -14.47 7.72 -6.57
CA PRO A 89 -14.54 8.74 -7.61
C PRO A 89 -13.48 8.52 -8.71
N GLY A 90 -13.93 8.50 -9.96
CA GLY A 90 -13.11 8.27 -11.16
C GLY A 90 -12.24 9.46 -11.58
N TYR A 91 -11.30 9.87 -10.74
CA TYR A 91 -10.45 11.04 -11.00
C TYR A 91 -9.34 10.83 -12.05
N GLY A 92 -9.16 9.61 -12.57
CA GLY A 92 -8.15 9.31 -13.61
C GLY A 92 -6.67 9.39 -13.16
N ILE A 93 -6.41 9.67 -11.88
CA ILE A 93 -5.06 9.85 -11.31
C ILE A 93 -4.38 8.51 -10.92
N GLY A 94 -5.09 7.39 -11.08
CA GLY A 94 -4.68 6.06 -10.64
C GLY A 94 -4.75 5.87 -9.12
N ALA A 95 -4.89 4.62 -8.65
CA ALA A 95 -5.02 4.30 -7.23
C ALA A 95 -3.69 4.34 -6.45
N THR A 96 -2.57 4.17 -7.15
CA THR A 96 -1.21 4.07 -6.59
C THR A 96 -0.77 5.33 -5.83
N LEU A 97 -0.85 6.51 -6.46
CA LEU A 97 -0.37 7.76 -5.86
C LEU A 97 -1.18 8.16 -4.61
N PRO A 98 -2.53 8.17 -4.64
CA PRO A 98 -3.33 8.49 -3.45
C PRO A 98 -3.10 7.51 -2.29
N SER A 99 -3.03 6.21 -2.59
CA SER A 99 -2.76 5.17 -1.59
C SER A 99 -1.41 5.36 -0.90
N PHE A 100 -0.36 5.62 -1.69
CA PHE A 100 0.98 5.92 -1.19
C PHE A 100 0.99 7.17 -0.30
N VAL A 101 0.41 8.27 -0.78
CA VAL A 101 0.38 9.53 -0.03
C VAL A 101 -0.35 9.37 1.30
N LEU A 102 -1.49 8.67 1.30
CA LEU A 102 -2.24 8.43 2.52
C LEU A 102 -1.44 7.59 3.52
N SER A 103 -0.90 6.44 3.11
CA SER A 103 -0.17 5.56 4.03
C SER A 103 1.12 6.21 4.53
N PHE A 104 1.84 6.91 3.66
CA PHE A 104 3.06 7.65 3.99
C PHE A 104 2.79 8.75 5.01
N THR A 105 1.78 9.60 4.77
CA THR A 105 1.48 10.73 5.66
C THR A 105 1.00 10.27 7.03
N LEU A 106 0.15 9.24 7.10
CA LEU A 106 -0.30 8.64 8.35
C LEU A 106 0.88 8.01 9.11
N ALA A 107 1.70 7.20 8.43
CA ALA A 107 2.86 6.57 9.05
C ALA A 107 3.88 7.60 9.54
N LEU A 108 4.11 8.68 8.78
CA LEU A 108 5.01 9.76 9.14
C LEU A 108 4.52 10.48 10.40
N ALA A 109 3.22 10.79 10.47
CA ALA A 109 2.63 11.39 11.65
C ALA A 109 2.75 10.47 12.87
N ILE A 110 2.47 9.18 12.72
CA ILE A 110 2.56 8.18 13.79
C ILE A 110 4.01 8.03 14.29
N ALA A 111 4.97 7.89 13.38
CA ALA A 111 6.38 7.73 13.72
C ALA A 111 6.93 8.99 14.41
N ALA A 112 6.61 10.18 13.88
CA ALA A 112 7.03 11.45 14.48
C ALA A 112 6.41 11.70 15.87
N LEU A 113 5.16 11.28 16.10
CA LEU A 113 4.52 11.35 17.41
C LEU A 113 5.11 10.34 18.40
N GLY A 114 5.53 9.16 17.92
CA GLY A 114 6.18 8.13 18.72
C GLY A 114 7.53 8.59 19.28
N GLN A 115 8.39 9.20 18.45
CA GLN A 115 9.69 9.71 18.91
C GLN A 115 9.60 10.82 19.94
N ARG A 116 8.53 11.63 19.94
CA ARG A 116 8.34 12.69 20.94
C ARG A 116 7.97 12.19 22.33
N ARG A 117 7.56 10.92 22.46
CA ARG A 117 7.16 10.32 23.74
C ARG A 117 8.28 9.57 24.44
N ILE A 118 9.43 9.40 23.79
CA ILE A 118 10.65 8.76 24.32
C ILE A 118 11.63 9.88 24.70
#